data_AF-A0A3N1ZTA1-F1
#
_entry.id   AF-A0A3N1ZTA1-F1
#
_cell.length_a   1.000
_cell.length_b   1.000
_cell.length_c   1.000
_cell.angle_alpha   90.00
_cell.angle_beta   90.00
_cell.angle_gamma   90.00
#
_symmetry.space_group_name_H-M   'P 1'
#
loop_
_entity.id
_entity.type
_entity.pdbx_description
1 polymer ?
#
loop_
_entity_poly.entity_id
_entity_poly.type
_entity_poly.pdbx_seq_one_letter_code
_entity_poly.pdbx_strand_id
1 'polypeptide(L)'
;MWTSTPLQAGWDLESGLAWLASLSLGLQVSLPAGRVELYVCRECGDLGCGALTAAIERCGQMVRWNQFGWDGSHHEEPYSAIEFPLEFTFEAASYDAILHGVGERVLASQRQSAAMGHLWWREPGFAMIDL
;
A
#
# COMPACT_ATOMS: atom_id res chain seq x y z
N MET A 1 -3.33 -18.23 -2.77
CA MET A 1 -2.38 -17.82 -1.72
C MET A 1 -2.21 -16.32 -1.93
N TRP A 2 -2.86 -15.48 -1.13
CA TRP A 2 -2.89 -14.03 -1.39
C TRP A 2 -1.58 -13.43 -0.87
N THR A 3 -0.67 -13.13 -1.78
CA THR A 3 0.57 -12.38 -1.53
C THR A 3 0.23 -10.90 -1.55
N SER A 4 0.13 -10.29 -0.38
CA SER A 4 0.16 -8.84 -0.30
C SER A 4 1.60 -8.39 -0.58
N THR A 5 1.80 -7.73 -1.72
CA THR A 5 3.05 -7.04 -2.04
C THR A 5 3.00 -5.71 -1.32
N PRO A 6 4.04 -5.26 -0.60
CA PRO A 6 4.03 -4.03 0.19
C PRO A 6 4.44 -2.75 -0.60
N LEU A 7 4.10 -1.56 -0.08
CA LEU A 7 3.99 -0.26 -0.78
C LEU A 7 5.29 0.16 -1.53
N GLN A 8 5.39 -0.16 -2.82
CA GLN A 8 6.55 0.18 -3.67
C GLN A 8 6.16 1.00 -4.90
N ALA A 9 7.11 1.81 -5.40
CA ALA A 9 6.97 2.45 -6.70
C ALA A 9 6.83 1.36 -7.78
N GLY A 10 5.84 1.47 -8.66
CA GLY A 10 5.58 0.48 -9.72
C GLY A 10 4.63 -0.65 -9.34
N TRP A 11 3.91 -0.55 -8.22
CA TRP A 11 2.77 -1.43 -7.94
C TRP A 11 1.77 -1.49 -9.10
N ASP A 12 1.33 -2.70 -9.39
CA ASP A 12 0.15 -2.89 -10.22
C ASP A 12 -1.13 -2.49 -9.45
N LEU A 13 -2.22 -2.41 -10.19
CA LEU A 13 -3.52 -2.00 -9.65
C LEU A 13 -4.02 -2.97 -8.56
N GLU A 14 -3.76 -4.27 -8.70
CA GLU A 14 -4.25 -5.28 -7.77
C GLU A 14 -3.55 -5.14 -6.40
N SER A 15 -2.22 -5.00 -6.39
CA SER A 15 -1.46 -4.76 -5.16
C SER A 15 -1.94 -3.49 -4.43
N GLY A 16 -2.16 -2.40 -5.17
CA GLY A 16 -2.64 -1.15 -4.58
C GLY A 16 -4.03 -1.25 -3.94
N LEU A 17 -4.95 -1.96 -4.59
CA LEU A 17 -6.30 -2.18 -4.05
C LEU A 17 -6.31 -3.17 -2.88
N ALA A 18 -5.48 -4.21 -2.94
CA ALA A 18 -5.32 -5.16 -1.85
C ALA A 18 -4.81 -4.48 -0.57
N TRP A 19 -3.87 -3.55 -0.70
CA TRP A 19 -3.39 -2.75 0.43
C TRP A 19 -4.47 -1.81 1.00
N LEU A 20 -5.26 -1.13 0.16
CA LEU A 20 -6.39 -0.34 0.65
C LEU A 20 -7.41 -1.19 1.42
N ALA A 21 -7.66 -2.42 0.94
CA ALA A 21 -8.53 -3.36 1.62
C ALA A 21 -7.96 -3.78 3.00
N SER A 22 -6.65 -3.97 3.12
CA SER A 22 -6.02 -4.32 4.40
C SER A 22 -6.16 -3.20 5.43
N LEU A 23 -6.07 -1.93 5.01
CA LEU A 23 -6.28 -0.77 5.88
C LEU A 23 -7.72 -0.71 6.40
N SER A 24 -8.70 -1.14 5.59
CA SER A 24 -10.09 -1.25 6.03
C SER A 24 -10.26 -2.43 7.00
N LEU A 25 -9.67 -3.58 6.73
CA LEU A 25 -9.78 -4.73 7.62
C LEU A 25 -9.00 -4.57 8.94
N GLY A 26 -8.00 -3.69 8.96
CA GLY A 26 -7.06 -3.59 10.08
C GLY A 26 -6.19 -4.83 10.22
N LEU A 27 -5.94 -5.54 9.10
CA LEU A 27 -5.20 -6.78 9.09
C LEU A 27 -4.43 -6.92 7.77
N GLN A 28 -3.12 -7.14 7.84
CA GLN A 28 -2.36 -7.75 6.75
C GLN A 28 -2.04 -9.20 7.10
N VAL A 29 -2.32 -10.10 6.17
CA VAL A 29 -2.09 -11.55 6.34
C VAL A 29 -0.59 -11.90 6.32
N SER A 30 0.23 -11.06 5.69
CA SER A 30 1.68 -11.26 5.52
C SER A 30 2.54 -10.77 6.68
N LEU A 31 1.98 -10.07 7.67
CA LEU A 31 2.72 -9.56 8.83
C LEU A 31 2.39 -10.37 10.10
N PRO A 32 3.40 -10.79 10.89
CA PRO A 32 3.15 -11.33 12.21
C PRO A 32 2.42 -10.26 13.06
N ALA A 33 1.37 -10.67 13.78
CA ALA A 33 0.56 -9.82 14.66
C ALA A 33 -0.46 -8.85 14.03
N GLY A 34 -0.84 -9.01 12.75
CA GLY A 34 -1.99 -8.28 12.20
C GLY A 34 -1.77 -6.77 12.06
N ARG A 35 -0.51 -6.37 11.87
CA ARG A 35 -0.10 -4.99 11.57
C ARG A 35 -0.33 -4.69 10.09
N VAL A 36 -0.23 -3.43 9.69
CA VAL A 36 -0.20 -3.01 8.29
C VAL A 36 1.07 -2.24 7.98
N GLU A 37 1.64 -2.44 6.79
CA GLU A 37 2.78 -1.67 6.30
C GLU A 37 2.34 -0.29 5.77
N LEU A 38 3.08 0.74 6.17
CA LEU A 38 2.87 2.12 5.76
C LEU A 38 3.98 2.60 4.81
N TYR A 39 5.18 2.06 5.01
CA TYR A 39 6.34 2.36 4.19
C TYR A 39 7.30 1.19 4.23
N VAL A 40 7.85 0.80 3.08
CA VAL A 40 8.77 -0.33 2.97
C VAL A 40 10.07 0.05 2.27
N CYS A 41 11.05 -0.86 2.31
CA CYS A 41 12.30 -0.69 1.61
C CYS A 41 12.07 -0.30 0.15
N ARG A 42 12.60 0.85 -0.25
CA ARG A 42 12.46 1.39 -1.61
C ARG A 42 13.20 0.60 -2.68
N GLU A 43 14.23 -0.14 -2.28
CA GLU A 43 15.09 -0.87 -3.21
C GLU A 43 14.48 -2.20 -3.64
N CYS A 44 13.92 -2.95 -2.68
CA CYS A 44 13.44 -4.31 -2.93
C CYS A 44 11.95 -4.53 -2.65
N GLY A 45 11.28 -3.62 -1.94
CA GLY A 45 9.90 -3.82 -1.50
C GLY A 45 9.74 -5.04 -0.59
N ASP A 46 10.80 -5.54 0.06
CA ASP A 46 10.73 -6.68 0.96
C ASP A 46 10.47 -6.19 2.39
N LEU A 47 9.42 -6.74 3.03
CA LEU A 47 9.10 -6.48 4.44
C LEU A 47 10.24 -6.90 5.38
N GLY A 48 11.01 -7.94 5.02
CA GLY A 48 12.15 -8.43 5.79
C GLY A 48 13.30 -7.44 5.85
N CYS A 49 13.47 -6.62 4.81
CA CYS A 49 14.52 -5.60 4.73
C CYS A 49 14.28 -4.44 5.71
N GLY A 50 13.01 -4.12 5.93
CA GLY A 50 12.58 -3.05 6.83
C GLY A 50 11.28 -2.41 6.35
N ALA A 51 10.31 -2.32 7.25
CA ALA A 51 9.01 -1.71 7.03
C ALA A 51 8.59 -0.88 8.24
N LEU A 52 8.13 0.35 8.00
CA LEU A 52 7.36 1.08 9.00
C LEU A 52 5.94 0.53 8.98
N THR A 53 5.50 0.01 10.11
CA THR A 53 4.18 -0.62 10.27
C THR A 53 3.42 0.01 11.43
N ALA A 54 2.10 -0.16 11.43
CA ALA A 54 1.23 0.22 12.54
C ALA A 54 0.20 -0.88 12.79
N ALA A 55 -0.31 -0.97 14.03
CA ALA A 55 -1.51 -1.74 14.31
C ALA A 55 -2.74 -0.86 14.07
N ILE A 56 -3.77 -1.45 13.46
CA ILE A 56 -5.06 -0.80 13.23
C ILE A 56 -6.11 -1.56 14.03
N GLU A 57 -6.63 -0.91 15.07
CA GLU A 57 -7.68 -1.42 15.92
C GLU A 57 -9.02 -0.78 15.54
N ARG A 58 -10.07 -1.59 15.39
CA ARG A 58 -11.44 -1.10 15.18
C ARG A 58 -12.25 -1.32 16.45
N CYS A 59 -12.77 -0.24 17.03
CA CYS A 59 -13.55 -0.25 18.28
C CYS A 59 -14.86 0.50 18.08
N GLY A 60 -15.93 -0.22 17.74
CA GLY A 60 -17.25 0.38 17.53
C GLY A 60 -17.25 1.37 16.38
N GLN A 61 -17.45 2.66 16.69
CA GLN A 61 -17.49 3.75 15.71
C GLN A 61 -16.13 4.42 15.49
N MET A 62 -15.04 3.84 16.02
CA MET A 62 -13.71 4.41 15.93
C MET A 62 -12.73 3.43 15.30
N VAL A 63 -11.79 3.96 14.53
CA VAL A 63 -10.60 3.27 14.01
C VAL A 63 -9.38 3.94 14.62
N ARG A 64 -8.50 3.15 15.23
CA ARG A 64 -7.31 3.62 15.92
C ARG A 64 -6.06 3.03 15.31
N TRP A 65 -5.14 3.90 14.93
CA TRP A 65 -3.80 3.53 14.49
C TRP A 65 -2.85 3.76 15.66
N ASN A 66 -2.10 2.72 16.05
CA ASN A 66 -1.18 2.77 17.18
C ASN A 66 0.01 1.82 16.97
N GLN A 67 0.85 1.70 18.00
CA GLN A 67 1.98 0.75 18.03
C GLN A 67 2.89 0.87 16.81
N PHE A 68 3.18 2.10 16.37
CA PHE A 68 4.07 2.32 15.24
C PHE A 68 5.47 1.79 15.53
N GLY A 69 6.10 1.18 14.54
CA GLY A 69 7.44 0.66 14.68
C GLY A 69 8.02 0.14 13.37
N TRP A 70 9.31 -0.14 13.42
CA TRP A 70 10.05 -0.77 12.34
C TRP A 70 9.99 -2.28 12.50
N ASP A 71 9.41 -2.97 11.53
CA ASP A 71 9.47 -4.43 11.38
C ASP A 71 10.52 -4.81 10.33
N GLY A 72 11.24 -5.90 10.55
CA GLY A 72 12.18 -6.44 9.57
C GLY A 72 12.74 -7.79 9.99
N SER A 73 12.26 -8.87 9.36
CA SER A 73 12.66 -10.24 9.68
C SER A 73 14.15 -10.56 9.42
N HIS A 74 14.87 -9.70 8.68
CA HIS A 74 16.30 -9.85 8.45
C HIS A 74 17.17 -9.29 9.60
N HIS A 75 16.57 -8.63 10.59
CA HIS A 75 17.26 -8.04 11.74
C HIS A 75 17.23 -8.97 12.96
N GLU A 76 18.23 -8.88 13.82
CA GLU A 76 18.29 -9.69 15.06
C GLU A 76 17.12 -9.37 16.01
N GLU A 77 16.77 -8.08 16.11
CA GLU A 77 15.52 -7.62 16.74
C GLU A 77 14.52 -7.30 15.62
N PRO A 78 13.55 -8.19 15.36
CA PRO A 78 12.68 -8.08 14.18
C PRO A 78 11.65 -6.95 14.30
N TYR A 79 11.50 -6.35 15.49
CA TYR A 79 10.60 -5.24 15.75
C TYR A 79 11.25 -4.21 16.68
N SER A 80 11.16 -2.93 16.31
CA SER A 80 11.55 -1.80 17.15
C SER A 80 10.47 -0.72 17.13
N ALA A 81 9.90 -0.39 18.29
CA ALA A 81 8.91 0.68 18.39
C ALA A 81 9.55 2.05 18.10
N ILE A 82 8.81 2.96 17.46
CA ILE A 82 9.28 4.35 17.33
C ILE A 82 9.37 5.03 18.71
N GLU A 83 10.33 5.93 18.90
CA GLU A 83 10.63 6.54 20.22
C GLU A 83 9.43 7.22 20.87
N PHE A 84 8.57 7.86 20.08
CA PHE A 84 7.40 8.56 20.58
C PHE A 84 6.14 7.83 20.16
N PRO A 85 5.34 7.30 21.11
CA PRO A 85 4.12 6.59 20.78
C PRO A 85 3.16 7.54 20.05
N LEU A 86 2.94 7.24 18.77
CA LEU A 86 1.94 7.92 17.94
C LEU A 86 0.63 7.14 18.02
N GLU A 87 -0.46 7.88 18.20
CA GLU A 87 -1.81 7.35 18.15
C GLU A 87 -2.69 8.30 17.32
N PHE A 88 -3.39 7.75 16.35
CA PHE A 88 -4.37 8.48 15.56
C PHE A 88 -5.72 7.79 15.66
N THR A 89 -6.77 8.56 15.93
CA THR A 89 -8.12 8.02 16.02
C THR A 89 -9.02 8.71 15.01
N PHE A 90 -9.79 7.91 14.29
CA PHE A 90 -10.71 8.32 13.25
C PHE A 90 -12.12 7.83 13.55
N GLU A 91 -13.12 8.56 13.08
CA GLU A 91 -14.49 8.05 13.02
C GLU A 91 -14.59 7.01 11.89
N ALA A 92 -15.18 5.86 12.18
CA ALA A 92 -15.11 4.67 11.33
C ALA A 92 -15.79 4.87 9.97
N ALA A 93 -16.98 5.49 9.92
CA ALA A 93 -17.69 5.71 8.66
C ALA A 93 -16.92 6.65 7.73
N SER A 94 -16.35 7.73 8.29
CA SER A 94 -15.53 8.70 7.57
C SER A 94 -14.23 8.06 7.04
N TYR A 95 -13.59 7.23 7.86
CA TYR A 95 -12.39 6.48 7.47
C TYR A 95 -12.67 5.54 6.28
N ASP A 96 -13.74 4.73 6.38
CA ASP A 96 -14.11 3.79 5.31
C ASP A 96 -14.51 4.52 4.02
N ALA A 97 -15.25 5.64 4.14
CA ALA A 97 -15.62 6.46 2.99
C ALA A 97 -14.40 7.05 2.27
N ILE A 98 -13.37 7.48 3.01
CA ILE A 98 -12.11 7.96 2.43
C ILE A 98 -11.41 6.82 1.68
N LEU A 99 -11.23 5.65 2.31
CA LEU A 99 -10.56 4.51 1.67
C LEU A 99 -11.29 4.06 0.40
N HIS A 100 -12.62 3.96 0.45
CA HIS A 100 -13.43 3.65 -0.72
C HIS A 100 -13.24 4.69 -1.83
N GLY A 101 -13.28 5.99 -1.50
CA GLY A 101 -13.06 7.05 -2.47
C GLY A 101 -11.65 7.05 -3.07
N VAL A 102 -10.62 6.65 -2.30
CA VAL A 102 -9.26 6.45 -2.83
C VAL A 102 -9.25 5.31 -3.85
N GLY A 103 -9.87 4.16 -3.53
CA GLY A 103 -9.96 3.01 -4.43
C GLY A 103 -10.62 3.37 -5.77
N GLU A 104 -11.73 4.12 -5.74
CA GLU A 104 -12.39 4.61 -6.95
C GLU A 104 -11.50 5.52 -7.80
N ARG A 105 -10.72 6.40 -7.18
CA ARG A 105 -9.77 7.27 -7.90
C ARG A 105 -8.63 6.48 -8.54
N VAL A 106 -8.11 5.48 -7.83
CA VAL A 106 -7.06 4.58 -8.34
C VAL A 106 -7.58 3.78 -9.54
N LEU A 107 -8.81 3.26 -9.47
CA LEU A 107 -9.47 2.60 -10.60
C LEU A 107 -9.69 3.55 -11.79
N ALA A 108 -10.09 4.79 -11.52
CA ALA A 108 -10.34 5.78 -12.56
C ALA A 108 -9.07 6.24 -13.28
N SER A 109 -7.95 6.41 -12.56
CA SER A 109 -6.67 6.84 -13.16
C SER A 109 -6.10 5.77 -14.10
N GLN A 110 -6.25 4.48 -13.77
CA GLN A 110 -5.82 3.39 -14.66
C GLN A 110 -6.62 3.35 -15.96
N ARG A 111 -7.94 3.57 -15.89
CA ARG A 111 -8.78 3.68 -17.10
C ARG A 111 -8.33 4.82 -18.01
N GLN A 112 -7.93 5.95 -17.42
CA GLN A 112 -7.42 7.09 -18.19
C GLN A 112 -6.05 6.80 -18.82
N SER A 113 -5.13 6.14 -18.12
CA SER A 113 -3.83 5.73 -18.68
C SER A 113 -3.99 4.73 -19.82
N ALA A 114 -4.87 3.72 -19.69
CA ALA A 114 -5.20 2.80 -20.78
C ALA A 114 -5.90 3.51 -21.95
N ALA A 115 -6.71 4.53 -21.65
CA ALA A 115 -7.32 5.38 -22.66
C ALA A 115 -6.28 6.24 -23.41
N MET A 116 -5.30 6.80 -22.72
CA MET A 116 -4.24 7.58 -23.38
C MET A 116 -3.29 6.66 -24.17
N GLY A 117 -3.00 5.47 -23.66
CA GLY A 117 -2.14 4.49 -24.32
C GLY A 117 -2.64 4.07 -25.70
N HIS A 118 -3.96 4.00 -25.96
CA HIS A 118 -4.46 3.66 -27.30
C HIS A 118 -4.43 4.84 -28.29
N LEU A 119 -4.24 6.08 -27.84
CA LEU A 119 -4.11 7.25 -28.72
C LEU A 119 -2.72 7.38 -29.36
N TRP A 120 -1.71 6.65 -28.88
CA TRP A 120 -0.33 6.76 -29.39
C TRP A 120 -0.05 5.86 -30.61
N TRP A 121 -0.96 4.94 -30.96
CA TRP A 121 -0.75 3.89 -31.98
C TRP A 121 -1.49 4.12 -33.31
N ARG A 122 -1.79 5.37 -33.68
CA ARG A 122 -2.33 5.68 -35.02
C ARG A 122 -1.37 6.60 -35.82
N GLU A 123 -0.27 5.98 -36.26
CA GLU A 123 0.50 6.08 -37.55
C GLU A 123 0.88 7.44 -38.19
N PRO A 124 1.90 7.53 -39.11
CA PRO A 124 3.01 6.61 -39.41
C PRO A 124 4.40 7.31 -39.58
N GLY A 125 5.49 6.54 -39.55
CA GLY A 125 6.76 6.99 -40.14
C GLY A 125 8.04 6.46 -39.50
N PHE A 126 8.24 5.14 -39.46
CA PHE A 126 9.56 4.58 -39.14
C PHE A 126 10.29 4.29 -40.46
N ALA A 127 11.13 5.24 -40.90
CA ALA A 127 12.15 4.97 -41.90
C ALA A 127 13.34 4.31 -41.18
N MET A 128 13.67 3.10 -41.59
CA MET A 128 14.91 2.41 -41.21
C MET A 128 16.11 3.27 -41.61
N ILE A 129 17.04 3.51 -40.69
CA ILE A 129 18.42 3.84 -41.02
C ILE A 129 19.27 2.73 -40.40
N ASP A 130 19.81 1.88 -41.28
CA ASP A 130 20.94 1.01 -40.97
C ASP A 130 22.17 1.87 -40.67
N LEU A 131 22.82 1.61 -39.54
CA LEU A 131 24.25 1.81 -39.32
C LEU A 131 24.80 0.65 -38.47
#